data_AF-A0A2D5JKW8-F1
#
_entry.id   AF-A0A2D5JKW8-F1
#
_cell.length_a   1.000
_cell.length_b   1.000
_cell.length_c   1.000
_cell.angle_alpha   90.00
_cell.angle_beta   90.00
_cell.angle_gamma   90.00
#
_symmetry.space_group_name_H-M   'P 1'
#
loop_
_entity.id
_entity.type
_entity.pdbx_description
1 polymer ?
#
loop_
_entity_poly.entity_id
_entity_poly.type
_entity_poly.pdbx_seq_one_letter_code
_entity_poly.pdbx_strand_id
1 'polypeptide(L)'
;MTISINDNFPNQELRILIDGEMQNINSADYFSGKKIVLVGVPGAFTPTCHLSHLPGYTENLQKFKEKGYSVTFISVNDPFVMKSWSEASNADGIDMVADGNCDLT
;
A
#
# COMPACT_ATOMS: atom_id res chain seq x y z
N MET A 1 0.15 -17.29 -2.86
CA MET A 1 -1.28 -17.49 -2.48
C MET A 1 -2.13 -17.07 -3.67
N THR A 2 -3.31 -17.66 -3.90
CA THR A 2 -4.19 -17.27 -5.03
C THR A 2 -5.56 -16.93 -4.48
N ILE A 3 -6.11 -15.79 -4.89
CA ILE A 3 -7.45 -15.33 -4.52
C ILE A 3 -8.30 -15.11 -5.77
N SER A 4 -9.61 -15.23 -5.61
CA SER A 4 -10.61 -15.01 -6.65
C SER A 4 -11.54 -13.86 -6.29
N ILE A 5 -12.28 -13.37 -7.28
CA ILE A 5 -13.33 -12.36 -7.05
C ILE A 5 -14.36 -12.95 -6.07
N ASN A 6 -14.73 -12.16 -5.05
CA ASN A 6 -15.60 -12.51 -3.92
C ASN A 6 -14.98 -13.37 -2.82
N ASP A 7 -13.68 -13.70 -2.91
CA ASP A 7 -12.98 -14.27 -1.76
C ASP A 7 -12.73 -13.20 -0.70
N ASN A 8 -12.68 -13.63 0.57
CA ASN A 8 -12.16 -12.77 1.62
C ASN A 8 -10.68 -12.49 1.36
N PHE A 9 -10.25 -11.27 1.65
CA PHE A 9 -8.84 -10.91 1.52
C PHE A 9 -8.00 -11.74 2.49
N PRO A 10 -6.79 -12.22 2.10
CA PRO A 10 -5.96 -13.03 2.97
C PRO A 10 -5.60 -12.32 4.26
N ASN A 11 -5.65 -13.07 5.36
CA ASN A 11 -5.23 -12.61 6.66
C ASN A 11 -3.72 -12.87 6.83
N GLN A 12 -2.92 -11.80 6.86
CA GLN A 12 -1.47 -11.81 7.06
C GLN A 12 -1.02 -10.64 7.93
N GLU A 13 0.14 -10.78 8.56
CA GLU A 13 0.80 -9.67 9.26
C GLU A 13 1.51 -8.78 8.23
N LEU A 14 1.25 -7.48 8.29
CA LEU A 14 1.90 -6.47 7.47
C LEU A 14 2.55 -5.42 8.38
N ARG A 15 3.48 -4.64 7.83
CA ARG A 15 4.19 -3.59 8.58
C ARG A 15 3.93 -2.24 7.96
N ILE A 16 3.66 -1.25 8.80
CA ILE A 16 3.52 0.16 8.38
C ILE A 16 4.31 1.05 9.34
N LEU A 17 4.81 2.18 8.83
CA LEU A 17 5.40 3.23 9.66
C LEU A 17 4.37 4.33 9.88
N ILE A 18 3.95 4.50 11.14
CA ILE A 18 3.04 5.58 11.56
C ILE A 18 3.80 6.42 12.57
N ASP A 19 3.91 7.73 12.31
CA ASP A 19 4.62 8.69 13.17
C ASP A 19 6.07 8.30 13.50
N GLY A 20 6.72 7.55 12.60
CA GLY A 20 8.11 7.09 12.77
C GLY A 20 8.25 5.80 13.56
N GLU A 21 7.16 5.22 14.06
CA GLU A 21 7.15 3.93 14.74
C GLU A 21 6.62 2.82 13.84
N MET A 22 7.33 1.69 13.84
CA MET A 22 6.89 0.49 13.12
C MET A 22 5.71 -0.12 13.87
N GLN A 23 4.61 -0.36 13.15
CA GLN A 23 3.47 -1.08 13.67
C GLN A 23 3.24 -2.35 12.85
N ASN A 24 3.04 -3.45 13.55
CA ASN A 24 2.53 -4.69 12.97
C ASN A 24 1.01 -4.58 12.92
N ILE A 25 0.44 -4.77 11.73
CA ILE A 25 -0.99 -4.71 11.50
C ILE A 25 -1.46 -6.03 10.90
N ASN A 26 -2.63 -6.48 11.32
CA ASN A 26 -3.31 -7.58 10.66
C ASN A 26 -4.01 -7.04 9.40
N SER A 27 -3.82 -7.68 8.25
CA SER A 27 -4.46 -7.26 6.99
C SER A 27 -5.98 -7.26 7.11
N ALA A 28 -6.58 -8.26 7.76
CA ALA A 28 -8.04 -8.34 7.90
C ALA A 28 -8.58 -7.14 8.69
N ASP A 29 -7.91 -6.75 9.77
CA ASP A 29 -8.30 -5.58 10.57
C ASP A 29 -8.06 -4.28 9.81
N TYR A 30 -6.94 -4.16 9.11
CA TYR A 30 -6.60 -2.97 8.34
C TYR A 30 -7.59 -2.73 7.19
N PHE A 31 -8.00 -3.79 6.48
CA PHE A 31 -8.91 -3.71 5.33
C PHE A 31 -10.40 -3.71 5.74
N SER A 32 -10.74 -4.14 6.96
CA SER A 32 -12.14 -4.24 7.41
C SER A 32 -12.89 -2.92 7.35
N GLY A 33 -14.12 -2.97 6.82
CA GLY A 33 -15.02 -1.81 6.75
C GLY A 33 -14.60 -0.69 5.78
N LYS A 34 -13.49 -0.85 5.05
CA LYS A 34 -12.97 0.16 4.12
C LYS A 34 -13.16 -0.27 2.67
N LYS A 35 -13.30 0.71 1.78
CA LYS A 35 -13.12 0.50 0.34
C LYS A 35 -11.71 0.93 -0.03
N ILE A 36 -10.88 -0.01 -0.44
CA ILE A 36 -9.46 0.22 -0.71
C ILE A 36 -9.12 -0.18 -2.13
N VAL A 37 -8.38 0.70 -2.81
CA VAL A 37 -7.62 0.36 -4.01
C VAL A 37 -6.23 -0.06 -3.56
N LEU A 38 -5.99 -1.37 -3.52
CA LEU A 38 -4.69 -1.94 -3.15
C LEU A 38 -3.84 -2.14 -4.42
N VAL A 39 -2.69 -1.49 -4.48
CA VAL A 39 -1.77 -1.55 -5.62
C VAL A 39 -0.50 -2.28 -5.20
N GLY A 40 -0.34 -3.51 -5.66
CA GLY A 40 0.90 -4.28 -5.50
C GLY A 40 1.93 -3.87 -6.54
N VAL A 41 3.16 -3.61 -6.11
CA VAL A 41 4.30 -3.33 -6.99
C VAL A 41 5.49 -4.23 -6.65
N PRO A 42 6.37 -4.54 -7.62
CA PRO A 42 7.56 -5.36 -7.35
C PRO A 42 8.55 -4.74 -6.38
N GLY A 43 8.62 -3.41 -6.31
CA GLY A 43 9.65 -2.72 -5.53
C GLY A 43 9.53 -1.20 -5.58
N ALA A 44 9.75 -0.57 -4.42
CA ALA A 44 9.98 0.86 -4.30
C ALA A 44 11.17 1.31 -5.17
N PHE A 45 11.13 2.54 -5.68
CA PHE A 45 12.17 3.15 -6.54
C PHE A 45 12.47 2.44 -7.87
N THR A 46 11.76 1.38 -8.23
CA THR A 46 11.89 0.75 -9.56
C THR A 46 11.28 1.65 -10.64
N PRO A 47 11.82 1.68 -11.88
CA PRO A 47 11.53 2.75 -12.85
C PRO A 47 10.03 2.98 -13.11
N THR A 48 9.29 1.95 -13.48
CA THR A 48 7.85 2.07 -13.79
C THR A 48 7.02 2.41 -12.55
N CYS A 49 7.34 1.80 -11.42
CA CYS A 49 6.60 1.99 -10.18
C CYS A 49 6.73 3.42 -9.67
N HIS A 50 7.94 3.98 -9.72
CA HIS A 50 8.24 5.32 -9.23
C HIS A 50 7.88 6.43 -10.23
N LEU A 51 8.13 6.24 -11.53
CA LEU A 51 7.93 7.30 -12.53
C LEU A 51 6.52 7.34 -13.11
N SER A 52 5.72 6.28 -12.96
CA SER A 52 4.43 6.18 -13.67
C SER A 52 3.29 5.64 -12.83
N HIS A 53 3.47 4.56 -12.07
CA HIS A 53 2.39 4.01 -11.26
C HIS A 53 2.01 4.96 -10.13
N LEU A 54 2.90 5.14 -9.14
CA LEU A 54 2.60 5.93 -7.94
C LEU A 54 2.17 7.37 -8.26
N PRO A 55 2.86 8.13 -9.15
CA PRO A 55 2.45 9.49 -9.49
C PRO A 55 1.03 9.58 -10.05
N GLY A 56 0.61 8.63 -10.89
CA GLY A 56 -0.74 8.61 -11.46
C GLY A 56 -1.84 8.46 -10.41
N TYR A 57 -1.58 7.72 -9.33
CA TYR A 57 -2.50 7.63 -8.20
C TYR A 57 -2.48 8.88 -7.33
N THR A 58 -1.31 9.46 -7.07
CA THR A 58 -1.18 10.72 -6.31
C THR A 58 -1.96 11.84 -6.99
N GLU A 59 -1.79 12.03 -8.30
CA GLU A 59 -2.49 13.06 -9.10
C GLU A 59 -4.02 12.88 -9.11
N ASN A 60 -4.50 11.65 -8.96
CA ASN A 60 -5.93 11.32 -9.01
C ASN A 60 -6.52 10.97 -7.63
N LEU A 61 -5.76 11.13 -6.54
CA LEU A 61 -6.13 10.67 -5.20
C LEU A 61 -7.49 11.23 -4.75
N GLN A 62 -7.76 12.49 -5.07
CA GLN A 62 -9.03 13.15 -4.75
C GLN A 62 -10.24 12.46 -5.41
N LYS A 63 -10.11 11.99 -6.65
CA LYS A 63 -11.19 11.29 -7.37
C LYS A 63 -11.52 9.93 -6.74
N PHE A 64 -10.53 9.25 -6.15
CA PHE A 64 -10.76 8.03 -5.39
C PHE A 64 -11.49 8.34 -4.08
N LYS A 65 -11.02 9.36 -3.35
CA LYS A 65 -11.63 9.82 -2.10
C LYS A 65 -13.10 10.23 -2.27
N GLU A 66 -13.43 10.95 -3.34
CA GLU A 66 -14.82 11.33 -3.69
C GLU A 66 -15.74 10.13 -3.91
N LYS A 67 -15.19 9.00 -4.36
CA LYS A 67 -15.93 7.73 -4.52
C LYS A 67 -15.94 6.88 -3.25
N GLY A 68 -15.36 7.38 -2.16
CA GLY A 68 -15.23 6.69 -0.88
C GLY A 68 -14.12 5.64 -0.84
N TYR A 69 -13.14 5.70 -1.74
CA TYR A 69 -11.98 4.81 -1.75
C TYR A 69 -10.75 5.47 -1.13
N SER A 70 -9.99 4.69 -0.37
CA SER A 70 -8.59 4.99 -0.03
C SER A 70 -7.66 4.21 -0.97
N VAL A 71 -6.42 4.69 -1.12
CA VAL A 71 -5.41 4.07 -1.98
C VAL A 71 -4.26 3.61 -1.08
N THR A 72 -3.85 2.36 -1.26
CA THR A 72 -2.75 1.74 -0.52
C THR A 72 -1.78 1.12 -1.51
N PHE A 73 -0.49 1.41 -1.38
CA PHE A 73 0.57 0.74 -2.12
C PHE A 73 1.25 -0.29 -1.22
N ILE A 74 1.54 -1.46 -1.79
CA ILE A 74 2.19 -2.56 -1.10
C ILE A 74 3.35 -3.11 -1.92
N SER A 75 4.45 -3.42 -1.24
CA SER A 75 5.67 -3.98 -1.83
C SER A 75 6.41 -4.84 -0.80
N VAL A 76 7.29 -5.71 -1.28
CA VAL A 76 8.17 -6.56 -0.45
C VAL A 76 9.35 -5.81 0.19
N ASN A 77 9.34 -4.47 0.13
CA ASN A 77 10.33 -3.66 0.82
C ASN A 77 10.01 -3.57 2.32
N ASP A 78 11.02 -3.24 3.13
CA ASP A 78 10.83 -2.93 4.54
C ASP A 78 10.08 -1.60 4.73
N PRO A 79 9.46 -1.37 5.90
CA PRO A 79 8.63 -0.18 6.12
C PRO A 79 9.43 1.12 5.98
N PHE A 80 10.72 1.15 6.31
CA PHE A 80 11.54 2.37 6.21
C PHE A 80 11.76 2.76 4.75
N VAL A 81 12.05 1.79 3.88
CA VAL A 81 12.12 2.03 2.43
C VAL A 81 10.78 2.49 1.88
N MET A 82 9.67 1.88 2.33
CA MET A 82 8.32 2.31 1.91
C MET A 82 8.03 3.76 2.32
N LYS A 83 8.42 4.17 3.54
CA LYS A 83 8.32 5.56 4.02
C LYS A 83 9.16 6.52 3.16
N SER A 84 10.43 6.22 2.94
CA SER A 84 11.31 7.05 2.11
C SER A 84 10.82 7.14 0.67
N TRP A 85 10.21 6.09 0.13
CA TRP A 85 9.62 6.12 -1.20
C TRP A 85 8.38 7.03 -1.27
N SER A 86 7.55 7.02 -0.24
CA SER A 86 6.43 7.95 -0.07
C SER A 86 6.90 9.40 -0.13
N GLU A 87 7.89 9.73 0.69
CA GLU A 87 8.46 11.08 0.82
C GLU A 87 9.10 11.53 -0.50
N ALA A 88 9.92 10.68 -1.13
CA ALA A 88 10.56 10.98 -2.40
C ALA A 88 9.57 11.14 -3.56
N SER A 89 8.37 10.56 -3.46
CA SER A 89 7.34 10.59 -4.50
C SER A 89 6.21 11.59 -4.21
N ASN A 90 6.30 12.35 -3.10
CA ASN A 90 5.22 13.22 -2.60
C ASN A 90 3.85 12.51 -2.55
N ALA A 91 3.84 11.26 -2.08
CA ALA A 91 2.65 10.41 -2.06
C ALA A 91 1.76 10.65 -0.81
N ASP A 92 1.65 11.89 -0.35
CA ASP A 92 0.89 12.25 0.84
C ASP A 92 -0.57 11.80 0.73
N GLY A 93 -1.04 11.07 1.75
CA GLY A 93 -2.39 10.52 1.79
C GLY A 93 -2.61 9.22 1.02
N ILE A 94 -1.53 8.58 0.55
CA ILE A 94 -1.50 7.17 0.14
C ILE A 94 -0.83 6.37 1.24
N ASP A 95 -1.47 5.27 1.67
CA ASP A 95 -0.86 4.40 2.68
C ASP A 95 0.20 3.50 2.03
N MET A 96 1.37 3.39 2.67
CA MET A 96 2.52 2.66 2.15
C MET A 96 2.83 1.47 3.06
N VAL A 97 2.42 0.28 2.64
CA VAL A 97 2.47 -0.95 3.44
C VAL A 97 3.64 -1.83 3.01
N ALA A 98 4.40 -2.32 3.98
CA ALA A 98 5.49 -3.25 3.77
C ALA A 98 5.05 -4.70 4.00
N ASP A 99 5.22 -5.51 2.97
CA ASP A 99 5.15 -6.98 3.02
C ASP A 99 6.56 -7.57 2.91
N GLY A 100 7.47 -7.13 3.79
CA GLY A 100 8.89 -7.48 3.70
C GLY A 100 9.21 -8.99 3.78
N ASN A 101 8.23 -9.81 4.15
CA ASN A 101 8.34 -11.26 4.22
C ASN A 101 7.78 -11.98 2.98
N CYS A 102 7.13 -11.27 2.04
CA CYS A 102 6.45 -11.87 0.89
C CYS A 102 5.32 -12.83 1.30
N ASP A 103 4.67 -12.57 2.43
CA ASP A 103 3.61 -13.43 2.97
C ASP A 103 2.27 -13.20 2.24
N LEU A 104 2.12 -12.03 1.59
CA LEU A 104 0.90 -11.61 0.91
C LEU A 104 1.09 -11.40 -0.61
N THR A 105 2.20 -10.79 -1.03
CA THR A 105 2.49 -10.35 -2.41
C THR A 105 3.50 -11.21 -3.14
#